data_AF-A0A519PCW4-F1
#
_entry.id   AF-A0A519PCW4-F1
#
_cell.length_a   1.000
_cell.length_b   1.000
_cell.length_c   1.000
_cell.angle_alpha   90.00
_cell.angle_beta   90.00
_cell.angle_gamma   90.00
#
_symmetry.space_group_name_H-M   'P 1'
#
loop_
_entity.id
_entity.type
_entity.pdbx_description
1 polymer ?
#
loop_
_entity_poly.entity_id
_entity_poly.type
_entity_poly.pdbx_seq_one_letter_code
_entity_poly.pdbx_strand_id
1 'polypeptide(L)'
;IDAPRGEEVFAATSLPTLVQMVSAGLGVSFLPQMAVSAGLADDPGVVIRSVAGVAPRREIVVAWRTGSSRAAEARLLAEALKLD
;
A
#
# COMPACT_ATOMS: atom_id res chain seq x y z
N ILE A 1 14.63 0.22 22.83
CA ILE A 1 14.48 1.01 21.58
C ILE A 1 13.19 1.78 21.68
N ASP A 2 13.28 3.07 22.03
CA ASP A 2 12.10 3.94 22.04
C ASP A 2 11.81 4.34 20.59
N ALA A 3 10.57 4.17 20.15
CA ALA A 3 10.19 4.58 18.81
C ALA A 3 10.14 6.12 18.76
N PRO A 4 10.70 6.78 17.74
CA PRO A 4 10.62 8.23 17.62
C PRO A 4 9.15 8.68 17.61
N ARG A 5 8.83 9.74 18.36
CA ARG A 5 7.48 10.33 18.45
C ARG A 5 7.56 11.81 18.08
N GLY A 6 6.78 12.24 17.09
CA GLY A 6 6.73 13.63 16.60
C GLY A 6 7.29 13.78 15.18
N GLU A 7 7.38 15.03 14.69
CA GLU A 7 7.76 15.48 13.32
C GLU A 7 9.06 14.88 12.73
N GLU A 8 9.84 14.10 13.51
CA GLU A 8 11.00 13.32 13.07
C GLU A 8 10.67 12.00 12.35
N VAL A 9 9.38 11.63 12.23
CA VAL A 9 8.98 10.56 11.33
C VAL A 9 8.99 11.13 9.91
N PHE A 10 10.05 10.86 9.14
CA PHE A 10 10.05 11.11 7.70
C PHE A 10 8.90 10.32 7.05
N ALA A 11 7.75 10.96 6.92
CA ALA A 11 6.57 10.35 6.33
C ALA A 11 6.65 10.52 4.82
N ALA A 12 6.98 9.44 4.12
CA ALA A 12 6.80 9.42 2.68
C ALA A 12 5.31 9.68 2.37
N THR A 13 5.03 10.67 1.52
CA THR A 13 3.67 10.97 1.06
C THR A 13 3.19 10.04 -0.05
N SER A 14 4.08 9.17 -0.56
CA SER A 14 3.80 8.19 -1.59
C SER A 14 4.61 6.91 -1.40
N LEU A 15 4.11 5.77 -1.91
CA LEU A 15 4.82 4.50 -1.85
C LEU A 15 6.15 4.51 -2.65
N PRO A 16 6.25 5.10 -3.86
CA PRO A 16 7.53 5.20 -4.55
C PRO A 16 8.60 5.93 -3.73
N THR A 17 8.26 7.06 -3.10
CA THR A 17 9.19 7.79 -2.24
C THR A 17 9.59 6.95 -1.02
N LEU A 18 8.65 6.19 -0.45
CA LEU A 18 8.94 5.28 0.66
C LEU A 18 9.99 4.23 0.28
N VAL A 19 9.86 3.61 -0.90
CA VAL A 19 10.84 2.62 -1.40
C VAL A 19 12.21 3.25 -1.60
N GLN A 20 12.27 4.45 -2.19
CA GLN A 20 13.53 5.18 -2.38
C GLN A 20 14.22 5.50 -1.04
N MET A 21 13.46 5.90 -0.02
CA MET A 21 14.00 6.18 1.31
C MET A 21 14.54 4.91 1.98
N VAL A 22 13.84 3.78 1.86
CA VAL A 22 14.31 2.49 2.36
C VAL A 22 15.58 2.05 1.61
N SER A 23 15.62 2.19 0.28
CA SER A 23 16.80 1.88 -0.55
C SER A 23 18.01 2.75 -0.17
N ALA A 24 17.77 4.02 0.19
CA ALA A 24 18.79 4.94 0.69
C ALA A 24 19.19 4.71 2.18
N GLY A 25 18.63 3.70 2.85
CA GLY A 25 19.02 3.30 4.19
C GLY A 25 18.32 4.04 5.34
N LEU A 26 17.22 4.77 5.07
CA LEU A 26 16.48 5.50 6.12
C LEU A 26 15.65 4.58 7.04
N GLY A 27 15.64 3.27 6.80
CA GLY A 27 15.04 2.28 7.71
C GLY A 27 14.28 1.18 7.00
N VAL A 28 13.19 0.72 7.62
CA VAL A 28 12.30 -0.34 7.12
C VAL A 28 10.85 0.13 7.19
N SER A 29 9.98 -0.41 6.35
CA SER A 29 8.55 -0.06 6.35
C SER A 29 7.68 -1.21 5.84
N PHE A 30 6.37 -1.02 5.86
CA PHE A 30 5.38 -1.95 5.32
C PHE A 30 4.94 -1.50 3.92
N LEU A 31 4.79 -2.47 3.00
CA LEU A 31 4.22 -2.25 1.68
C LEU A 31 2.98 -3.13 1.49
N PRO A 32 1.92 -2.63 0.82
CA PRO A 32 0.83 -3.47 0.38
C PRO A 32 1.34 -4.54 -0.59
N GLN A 33 0.91 -5.79 -0.42
CA GLN A 33 1.32 -6.91 -1.28
C GLN A 33 1.08 -6.61 -2.77
N MET A 34 -0.05 -5.97 -3.12
CA MET A 34 -0.32 -5.60 -4.53
C MET A 34 0.71 -4.64 -5.14
N ALA A 35 1.34 -3.78 -4.32
CA ALA A 35 2.38 -2.88 -4.80
C ALA A 35 3.69 -3.65 -5.06
N VAL A 36 4.00 -4.63 -4.20
CA VAL A 36 5.11 -5.57 -4.43
C VAL A 36 4.87 -6.38 -5.70
N SER A 37 3.67 -6.96 -5.88
CA SER A 37 3.32 -7.72 -7.08
C SER A 37 3.36 -6.89 -8.38
N ALA A 38 3.15 -5.57 -8.28
CA ALA A 38 3.26 -4.65 -9.40
C ALA A 38 4.70 -4.21 -9.72
N GLY A 39 5.71 -4.74 -9.01
CA GLY A 39 7.12 -4.44 -9.22
C GLY A 39 7.61 -3.15 -8.55
N LEU A 40 6.82 -2.54 -7.65
CA LEU A 40 7.22 -1.28 -6.99
C LEU A 40 8.52 -1.42 -6.20
N ALA A 41 8.80 -2.62 -5.68
CA ALA A 41 9.96 -2.91 -4.86
C ALA A 41 11.04 -3.72 -5.60
N ASP A 42 11.02 -3.72 -6.93
CA ASP A 42 12.07 -4.33 -7.77
C ASP A 42 13.32 -3.41 -7.83
N ASP A 43 13.73 -2.89 -6.67
CA ASP A 43 14.89 -2.06 -6.46
C ASP A 43 16.00 -2.90 -5.79
N PRO A 44 17.22 -2.98 -6.35
CA PRO A 44 18.30 -3.79 -5.79
C PRO A 44 18.69 -3.44 -4.34
N GLY A 45 18.39 -2.22 -3.89
CA GLY A 45 18.63 -1.77 -2.52
C GLY A 45 17.53 -2.14 -1.52
N VAL A 46 16.46 -2.80 -1.97
CA VAL A 46 15.31 -3.16 -1.13
C VAL A 46 15.10 -4.67 -1.14
N VAL A 47 14.80 -5.20 0.03
CA VAL A 47 14.55 -6.63 0.22
C VAL A 47 13.17 -6.82 0.85
N ILE A 48 12.31 -7.58 0.18
CA ILE A 48 10.97 -7.88 0.68
C ILE A 48 10.97 -9.13 1.59
N ARG A 49 10.19 -9.05 2.67
CA ARG A 49 9.99 -10.12 3.66
C ARG A 49 8.50 -10.19 4.02
N SER A 50 7.97 -11.40 4.15
CA SER A 50 6.62 -11.62 4.66
C SER A 50 6.55 -11.35 6.17
N VAL A 51 5.47 -10.73 6.62
CA VAL A 51 5.20 -10.56 8.06
C VAL A 51 4.80 -11.93 8.66
N ALA A 52 5.43 -12.31 9.77
CA ALA A 52 5.12 -13.56 10.46
C ALA A 52 3.76 -13.50 11.18
N GLY A 53 3.08 -14.64 11.29
CA GLY A 53 1.77 -14.73 11.94
C GLY A 53 0.63 -14.19 11.08
N VAL A 54 -0.32 -13.51 11.70
CA VAL A 54 -1.45 -12.89 10.98
C VAL A 54 -1.00 -11.56 10.40
N ALA A 55 -0.73 -11.54 9.10
CA ALA A 55 -0.36 -10.32 8.40
C ALA A 55 -1.49 -9.28 8.43
N PRO A 56 -1.19 -7.98 8.62
CA PRO A 56 -2.19 -6.93 8.53
C PRO A 56 -2.78 -6.90 7.11
N ARG A 57 -4.10 -6.77 7.02
CA ARG A 57 -4.84 -6.72 5.76
C ARG A 57 -5.62 -5.43 5.64
N ARG A 58 -5.84 -5.00 4.40
CA ARG A 58 -6.77 -3.93 4.04
C ARG A 58 -7.83 -4.47 3.10
N GLU A 59 -9.04 -3.97 3.24
CA GLU A 59 -10.13 -4.21 2.29
C GLU A 59 -10.18 -3.03 1.31
N ILE A 60 -10.10 -3.31 0.01
CA ILE A 60 -10.22 -2.31 -1.03
C ILE A 60 -11.65 -2.37 -1.57
N VAL A 61 -12.34 -1.24 -1.61
CA VAL A 61 -13.74 -1.16 -2.03
C VAL A 61 -13.92 -0.08 -3.09
N VAL A 62 -14.94 -0.26 -3.93
CA VAL A 62 -15.47 0.79 -4.80
C VAL A 62 -16.67 1.41 -4.10
N ALA A 63 -16.64 2.73 -3.89
CA ALA A 63 -17.71 3.47 -3.21
C ALA A 63 -18.37 4.48 -4.15
N TRP A 64 -19.68 4.69 -3.97
CA TRP A 64 -20.46 5.69 -4.70
C TRP A 64 -21.52 6.31 -3.78
N ARG A 65 -22.04 7.49 -4.14
CA ARG A 65 -23.13 8.12 -3.38
C ARG A 65 -24.43 7.35 -3.54
N THR A 66 -25.19 7.25 -2.45
CA THR A 66 -26.57 6.77 -2.48
C THR A 66 -27.40 7.56 -3.50
N GLY A 67 -28.20 6.85 -4.31
CA GLY A 67 -29.02 7.45 -5.37
C GLY A 67 -28.26 7.86 -6.64
N SER A 68 -26.97 7.56 -6.76
CA SER A 68 -26.22 7.80 -8.00
C SER A 68 -26.87 7.06 -9.18
N SER A 69 -27.13 7.78 -10.28
CA SER A 69 -27.58 7.18 -11.55
C SER A 69 -26.55 6.19 -12.13
N ARG A 70 -25.29 6.30 -11.71
CA ARG A 70 -24.17 5.46 -12.15
C ARG A 70 -23.92 4.24 -11.25
N ALA A 71 -24.88 3.86 -10.41
CA ALA A 71 -24.70 2.77 -9.46
C ALA A 71 -24.54 1.40 -10.16
N ALA A 72 -25.08 1.22 -11.37
CA ALA A 72 -24.87 0.00 -12.13
C ALA A 72 -23.42 -0.12 -12.60
N GLU A 73 -22.85 0.96 -13.14
CA GLU A 73 -21.49 1.05 -13.61
C GLU A 73 -20.47 0.95 -12.47
N ALA A 74 -20.77 1.54 -11.31
CA ALA A 74 -19.93 1.40 -10.13
C ALA A 74 -19.83 -0.07 -9.68
N ARG A 75 -20.92 -0.83 -9.77
CA ARG A 75 -20.90 -2.28 -9.50
C ARG A 75 -20.11 -3.04 -10.57
N LEU A 76 -20.30 -2.72 -11.84
CA LEU A 76 -19.50 -3.33 -12.93
C LEU A 76 -18.00 -3.07 -12.73
N LEU A 77 -17.62 -1.86 -12.32
CA LEU A 77 -16.24 -1.53 -12.00
C LEU A 77 -15.74 -2.31 -10.79
N ALA A 78 -16.57 -2.46 -9.75
CA ALA A 78 -16.21 -3.26 -8.57
C ALA A 78 -15.93 -4.73 -8.95
N GLU A 79 -16.76 -5.32 -9.82
CA GLU A 79 -16.54 -6.67 -10.34
C GLU A 79 -15.26 -6.76 -11.17
N ALA A 80 -15.00 -5.77 -12.03
CA ALA A 80 -13.79 -5.73 -12.87
C ALA A 80 -12.49 -5.51 -12.06
N LEU A 81 -12.57 -4.92 -10.87
CA LEU A 81 -11.43 -4.64 -10.00
C LEU A 81 -11.24 -5.68 -8.89
N LYS A 82 -12.06 -6.75 -8.85
CA LYS A 82 -11.80 -7.88 -7.94
C LYS A 82 -10.44 -8.47 -8.29
N LEU A 83 -9.55 -8.49 -7.30
CA LEU A 83 -8.28 -9.19 -7.38
C LEU A 83 -8.56 -10.69 -7.17
N ASP A 84 -7.89 -11.53 -7.95
CA ASP A 84 -7.89 -12.99 -7.78
C ASP A 84 -7.23 -13.41 -6.45
#